data_AF-J9FTH2-F1
#
_entry.id   AF-J9FTH2-F1
#
_cell.length_a   1.000
_cell.length_b   1.000
_cell.length_c   1.000
_cell.angle_alpha   90.00
_cell.angle_beta   90.00
_cell.angle_gamma   90.00
#
_symmetry.space_group_name_H-M   'P 1'
#
loop_
_entity.id
_entity.type
_entity.pdbx_description
1 polymer ?
#
loop_
_entity_poly.entity_id
_entity_poly.type
_entity_poly.pdbx_seq_one_letter_code
_entity_poly.pdbx_strand_id
1 'polypeptide(L)'
;MQAFLKRLQALKIDNVMLNEKTAALEQAVKEVENNIRVMVKSSHTQLIKDADYARDTLYAILKTTVKSWSKMRPNISTASASVLKAMIEKSDAAVTLAEVIDRYDLNSKTQLDDETGKLQGIVRDMRTEGKEAIEKLHLTMLVDELESVNQLLNQCIAKRAEERGPRKQGALKEARVACDKAYTELEAVINSLLVLAPSAAFSQWVAVQNEDIDRMKLVFKKHKKRAADESESELNDCLLTEEEETETEKG
;
A
#
# COMPACT_ATOMS: atom_id res chain seq x y z
N MET A 1 -13.67 -17.92 -8.99
CA MET A 1 -12.47 -18.29 -9.77
C MET A 1 -11.42 -19.03 -8.95
N GLN A 2 -10.84 -18.44 -7.90
CA GLN A 2 -9.80 -19.11 -7.10
C GLN A 2 -10.24 -20.47 -6.49
N ALA A 3 -11.44 -20.54 -5.92
CA ALA A 3 -11.98 -21.80 -5.36
C ALA A 3 -12.23 -22.88 -6.43
N PHE A 4 -12.56 -22.48 -7.66
CA PHE A 4 -12.70 -23.40 -8.80
C PHE A 4 -11.34 -23.98 -9.19
N LEU A 5 -10.33 -23.12 -9.41
CA LEU A 5 -8.96 -23.54 -9.75
C LEU A 5 -8.36 -24.47 -8.69
N LYS A 6 -8.51 -24.12 -7.41
CA LYS A 6 -8.00 -24.94 -6.29
C LYS A 6 -8.61 -26.34 -6.28
N ARG A 7 -9.92 -26.45 -6.56
CA ARG A 7 -10.60 -27.75 -6.62
C ARG A 7 -10.20 -28.55 -7.86
N LEU A 8 -10.03 -27.89 -9.01
CA LEU A 8 -9.57 -28.54 -10.24
C LEU A 8 -8.15 -29.11 -10.08
N GLN A 9 -7.23 -28.32 -9.54
CA GLN A 9 -5.84 -28.74 -9.27
C GLN A 9 -5.75 -29.90 -8.27
N ALA A 10 -6.69 -29.99 -7.31
CA ALA A 10 -6.73 -31.08 -6.35
C ALA A 10 -7.02 -32.46 -6.96
N LEU A 11 -7.63 -32.51 -8.16
CA LEU A 11 -7.93 -33.76 -8.86
C LEU A 11 -6.70 -34.41 -9.49
N LYS A 12 -5.59 -33.66 -9.66
CA LYS A 12 -4.33 -34.15 -10.24
C LYS A 12 -4.53 -34.96 -11.53
N ILE A 13 -5.29 -34.39 -12.47
CA ILE A 13 -5.56 -35.04 -13.75
C ILE A 13 -4.36 -34.83 -14.67
N ASP A 14 -3.73 -35.92 -15.09
CA ASP A 14 -2.62 -35.89 -16.03
C ASP A 14 -3.12 -35.70 -17.47
N ASN A 15 -3.54 -34.47 -17.79
CA ASN A 15 -3.90 -34.06 -19.14
C ASN A 15 -3.21 -32.75 -19.51
N VAL A 16 -2.39 -32.80 -20.57
CA VAL A 16 -1.55 -31.67 -21.01
C VAL A 16 -2.40 -30.43 -21.32
N MET A 17 -3.45 -30.58 -22.14
CA MET A 17 -4.33 -29.48 -22.53
C MET A 17 -5.06 -28.88 -21.34
N LEU A 18 -5.55 -29.72 -20.42
CA LEU A 18 -6.19 -29.25 -19.18
C LEU A 18 -5.21 -28.42 -18.36
N ASN A 19 -4.00 -28.94 -18.11
CA ASN A 19 -3.00 -28.25 -17.30
C ASN A 19 -2.58 -26.91 -17.92
N GLU A 20 -2.36 -26.86 -19.23
CA GLU A 20 -2.05 -25.63 -19.97
C GLU A 20 -3.17 -24.58 -19.81
N LYS A 21 -4.42 -24.96 -20.06
CA LYS A 21 -5.57 -24.04 -19.93
C LYS A 21 -5.83 -23.62 -18.49
N THR A 22 -5.58 -24.50 -17.53
CA THR A 22 -5.70 -24.18 -16.11
C THR A 22 -4.65 -23.14 -15.70
N ALA A 23 -3.41 -23.29 -16.16
CA ALA A 23 -2.33 -22.32 -15.93
C ALA A 23 -2.62 -20.98 -16.61
N ALA A 24 -3.13 -20.99 -17.84
CA ALA A 24 -3.54 -19.77 -18.55
C ALA A 24 -4.64 -19.00 -17.80
N LEU A 25 -5.65 -19.71 -17.27
CA LEU A 25 -6.69 -19.10 -16.46
C LEU A 25 -6.14 -18.54 -15.13
N GLU A 26 -5.23 -19.27 -14.47
CA GLU A 26 -4.58 -18.79 -13.25
C GLU A 26 -3.80 -17.49 -13.48
N GLN A 27 -3.06 -17.39 -14.59
CA GLN A 27 -2.36 -16.17 -14.98
C GLN A 27 -3.33 -15.03 -15.26
N ALA A 28 -4.43 -15.27 -16.00
CA ALA A 28 -5.42 -14.26 -16.29
C ALA A 28 -6.14 -13.73 -15.03
N VAL A 29 -6.45 -14.62 -14.07
CA VAL A 29 -7.02 -14.23 -12.77
C VAL A 29 -6.04 -13.35 -11.98
N LYS A 30 -4.75 -13.71 -11.93
CA LYS A 30 -3.71 -12.89 -11.28
C LYS A 30 -3.61 -11.50 -11.92
N GLU A 31 -3.71 -11.43 -13.24
CA GLU A 31 -3.67 -10.15 -13.96
C GLU A 31 -4.89 -9.27 -13.63
N VAL A 32 -6.10 -9.83 -13.56
CA VAL A 32 -7.29 -9.10 -13.10
C VAL A 32 -7.11 -8.59 -11.67
N GLU A 33 -6.61 -9.41 -10.76
CA GLU A 33 -6.34 -9.02 -9.37
C GLU A 33 -5.31 -7.91 -9.25
N ASN A 34 -4.23 -7.97 -10.03
CA ASN A 34 -3.22 -6.92 -10.09
C ASN A 34 -3.82 -5.59 -10.55
N ASN A 35 -4.64 -5.61 -11.61
CA ASN A 35 -5.32 -4.42 -12.12
C ASN A 35 -6.32 -3.85 -11.11
N ILE A 36 -7.05 -4.69 -10.37
CA ILE A 36 -7.95 -4.25 -9.29
C ILE A 36 -7.15 -3.61 -8.15
N ARG A 37 -6.02 -4.20 -7.74
CA ARG A 37 -5.15 -3.66 -6.67
C ARG A 37 -4.70 -2.24 -6.98
N VAL A 38 -4.33 -1.97 -8.24
CA VAL A 38 -3.91 -0.63 -8.70
C VAL A 38 -5.05 0.40 -8.64
N MET A 39 -6.32 -0.02 -8.74
CA MET A 39 -7.49 0.86 -8.67
C MET A 39 -7.87 1.25 -7.24
N VAL A 40 -7.57 0.41 -6.24
CA VAL A 40 -7.83 0.71 -4.84
C VAL A 40 -6.87 1.80 -4.33
N LYS A 41 -7.28 2.58 -3.33
CA LYS A 41 -6.39 3.56 -2.68
C LYS A 41 -5.12 2.84 -2.21
N SER A 42 -3.97 3.21 -2.79
CA SER A 42 -2.67 2.59 -2.49
C SER A 42 -2.40 2.59 -0.99
N SER A 43 -2.13 1.40 -0.43
CA SER A 43 -1.72 1.19 0.96
C SER A 43 -0.47 1.99 1.31
N HIS A 44 0.41 2.22 0.32
CA HIS A 44 1.60 3.06 0.46
C HIS A 44 1.28 4.52 0.75
N THR A 45 0.07 5.02 0.44
CA THR A 45 -0.29 6.40 0.78
C THR A 45 -0.33 6.63 2.29
N GLN A 46 -0.81 5.64 3.05
CA GLN A 46 -0.83 5.75 4.51
C GLN A 46 0.56 5.52 5.08
N LEU A 47 1.28 4.51 4.58
CA LEU A 47 2.65 4.22 5.01
C LEU A 47 3.60 5.41 4.78
N ILE A 48 3.44 6.14 3.67
CA ILE A 48 4.22 7.37 3.42
C ILE A 48 3.93 8.42 4.49
N LYS A 49 2.66 8.64 4.87
CA LYS A 49 2.30 9.61 5.91
C LYS A 49 2.86 9.22 7.27
N ASP A 50 2.75 7.94 7.63
CA ASP A 50 3.23 7.45 8.93
C ASP A 50 4.77 7.54 9.01
N ALA A 51 5.46 7.17 7.92
CA ALA A 51 6.92 7.29 7.82
C ALA A 51 7.39 8.76 7.83
N ASP A 52 6.68 9.64 7.13
CA ASP A 52 6.94 11.09 7.11
C ASP A 52 6.79 11.70 8.51
N TYR A 53 5.70 11.38 9.20
CA TYR A 53 5.47 11.81 10.58
C TYR A 53 6.55 11.30 11.54
N ALA A 54 6.93 10.02 11.42
CA ALA A 54 7.99 9.44 12.24
C ALA A 54 9.34 10.12 11.99
N ARG A 55 9.69 10.36 10.71
CA ARG A 55 10.90 11.05 10.29
C ARG A 55 10.97 12.46 10.87
N ASP A 56 9.90 13.24 10.72
CA ASP A 56 9.82 14.61 11.22
C ASP A 56 9.93 14.67 12.74
N THR A 57 9.30 13.73 13.44
CA THR A 57 9.37 13.61 14.89
C THR A 57 10.79 13.29 15.35
N LEU A 58 11.44 12.29 14.75
CA LEU A 58 12.81 11.90 15.08
C LEU A 58 13.81 13.02 14.79
N TYR A 59 13.68 13.69 13.65
CA TYR A 59 14.53 14.83 13.30
C TYR A 59 14.31 16.00 14.25
N ALA A 60 13.08 16.32 14.63
CA ALA A 60 12.79 17.36 15.62
C ALA A 60 13.42 17.05 16.98
N ILE A 61 13.34 15.80 17.45
CA ILE A 61 13.99 15.35 18.69
C ILE A 61 15.51 15.51 18.58
N LEU A 62 16.13 15.04 17.49
CA LEU A 62 17.57 15.17 17.26
C LEU A 62 18.00 16.64 17.27
N LYS A 63 17.33 17.48 16.49
CA LYS A 63 17.62 18.92 16.35
C LYS A 63 17.49 19.66 17.67
N THR A 64 16.40 19.43 18.41
CA THR A 64 16.18 20.10 19.69
C THR A 64 17.20 19.66 20.74
N THR A 65 17.48 18.36 20.81
CA THR A 65 18.48 17.79 21.74
C THR A 65 19.86 18.37 21.48
N VAL A 66 20.35 18.31 20.23
CA VAL A 66 21.66 18.84 19.84
C VAL A 66 21.74 20.35 20.09
N LYS A 67 20.73 21.14 19.69
CA LYS A 67 20.72 22.59 19.93
C LYS A 67 20.60 22.98 21.40
N SER A 68 20.00 22.12 22.23
CA SER A 68 19.94 22.37 23.68
C SER A 68 21.30 22.15 24.32
N TRP A 69 21.99 21.05 24.00
CA TRP A 69 23.32 20.73 24.52
C TRP A 69 24.40 21.69 24.03
N SER A 70 24.31 22.19 22.79
CA SER A 70 25.25 23.20 22.28
C SER A 70 25.17 24.54 23.04
N LYS A 71 24.01 24.83 23.66
CA LYS A 71 23.79 26.03 24.49
C LYS A 71 24.11 25.83 25.97
N MET A 72 24.37 24.61 26.41
CA MET A 72 24.63 24.31 27.83
C MET A 72 26.03 24.70 28.29
N ARG A 73 26.90 25.24 27.42
CA ARG A 73 28.27 25.61 27.79
C ARG A 73 28.27 26.60 28.98
N PRO A 74 28.80 26.22 30.14
CA PRO A 74 28.87 27.12 31.29
C PRO A 74 29.81 28.29 31.01
N ASN A 75 29.37 29.53 31.27
CA ASN A 75 30.25 30.69 31.27
C ASN A 75 30.89 30.83 32.66
N ILE A 76 31.95 30.07 32.93
CA ILE A 76 32.58 29.98 34.26
C ILE A 76 34.11 30.07 34.15
N SER A 77 34.75 30.69 35.14
CA SER A 77 36.21 30.82 35.22
C SER A 77 36.92 29.48 35.50
N THR A 78 38.23 29.47 35.21
CA THR A 78 39.10 28.29 35.04
C THR A 78 39.16 27.30 36.21
N ALA A 79 38.82 27.69 37.44
CA ALA A 79 38.87 26.80 38.60
C ALA A 79 37.71 25.78 38.65
N SER A 80 36.51 26.14 38.18
CA SER A 80 35.34 25.25 38.16
C SER A 80 35.22 24.44 36.85
N ALA A 81 36.06 24.75 35.85
CA ALA A 81 36.08 24.06 34.57
C ALA A 81 36.52 22.60 34.68
N SER A 82 37.37 22.27 35.67
CA SER A 82 37.81 20.89 35.93
C SER A 82 36.67 19.99 36.43
N VAL A 83 35.77 20.55 37.26
CA VAL A 83 34.60 19.84 37.82
C VAL A 83 33.51 19.63 36.76
N LEU A 84 33.39 20.56 35.80
CA LEU A 84 32.38 20.54 34.74
C LEU A 84 32.93 20.07 33.39
N LYS A 85 34.14 19.50 33.35
CA LYS A 85 34.84 19.11 32.12
C LYS A 85 33.99 18.22 31.20
N ALA A 86 33.33 17.21 31.77
CA ALA A 86 32.46 16.30 31.01
C ALA A 86 31.26 17.01 30.36
N MET A 87 30.76 18.09 30.98
CA MET A 87 29.66 18.89 30.44
C MET A 87 30.14 19.82 29.32
N ILE A 88 31.34 20.38 29.44
CA ILE A 88 31.99 21.17 28.39
C ILE A 88 32.25 20.30 27.15
N GLU A 89 32.83 19.11 27.33
CA GLU A 89 33.10 18.18 26.23
C GLU A 89 31.82 17.74 25.49
N LYS A 90 30.73 17.51 26.22
CA LYS A 90 29.41 17.23 25.62
C LYS A 90 28.86 18.43 24.86
N SER A 91 29.03 19.63 25.40
CA SER A 91 28.58 20.85 24.73
C SER A 91 29.36 21.12 23.44
N ASP A 92 30.68 20.96 23.46
CA ASP A 92 31.54 21.12 22.28
C ASP A 92 31.20 20.07 21.21
N ALA A 93 30.98 18.81 21.61
CA ALA A 93 30.47 17.77 20.71
C ALA A 93 29.11 18.17 20.09
N ALA A 94 28.19 18.73 20.88
CA ALA A 94 26.90 19.17 20.38
C ALA A 94 26.99 20.40 19.45
N VAL A 95 27.98 21.28 19.63
CA VAL A 95 28.24 22.40 18.70
C VAL A 95 28.62 21.85 17.32
N THR A 96 29.52 20.86 17.24
CA THR A 96 29.90 20.25 15.94
C THR A 96 28.70 19.67 15.20
N LEU A 97 27.79 18.97 15.90
CA LEU A 97 26.57 18.43 15.30
C LEU A 97 25.56 19.53 14.94
N ALA A 98 25.48 20.60 15.72
CA ALA A 98 24.61 21.74 15.44
C ALA A 98 25.02 22.45 14.14
N GLU A 99 26.33 22.61 13.90
CA GLU A 99 26.86 23.17 12.66
C GLU A 99 26.49 22.30 11.44
N VAL A 100 26.58 20.98 11.57
CA VAL A 100 26.11 20.05 10.53
C VAL A 100 24.62 20.26 10.26
N ILE A 101 23.78 20.32 11.29
CA ILE A 101 22.33 20.55 11.13
C ILE A 101 22.04 21.90 10.45
N ASP A 102 22.73 22.96 10.86
CA ASP A 102 22.50 24.32 10.38
C ASP A 102 22.96 24.51 8.92
N ARG A 103 23.98 23.76 8.46
CA ARG A 103 24.47 23.75 7.08
C ARG A 103 23.38 23.43 6.04
N TYR A 104 22.45 22.53 6.39
CA TYR A 104 21.42 22.05 5.46
C TYR A 104 20.13 22.87 5.49
N ASP A 105 19.95 23.73 6.50
CA ASP A 105 18.75 24.53 6.75
C ASP A 105 17.46 23.75 6.42
N LEU A 106 17.32 22.59 7.06
CA LEU A 106 16.18 21.70 6.82
C LEU A 106 14.94 22.24 7.55
N ASN A 107 13.94 22.58 6.74
CA ASN A 107 12.59 22.95 7.15
C ASN A 107 11.63 21.80 6.81
N SER A 108 11.04 21.16 7.84
CA SER A 108 10.14 20.00 7.73
C SER A 108 8.73 20.36 7.24
N LYS A 109 8.60 21.42 6.45
CA LYS A 109 7.34 21.87 5.83
C LYS A 109 7.52 22.12 4.33
N THR A 110 8.62 21.67 3.76
CA THR A 110 8.98 21.84 2.35
C THR A 110 8.59 20.60 1.55
N GLN A 111 9.01 20.52 0.29
CA GLN A 111 8.69 19.37 -0.55
C GLN A 111 9.38 18.10 -0.01
N LEU A 112 8.63 16.99 0.05
CA LEU A 112 9.11 15.70 0.57
C LEU A 112 10.46 15.25 -0.01
N ASP A 113 10.67 15.45 -1.30
CA ASP A 113 11.90 15.05 -2.00
C ASP A 113 13.11 15.89 -1.54
N ASP A 114 12.92 17.19 -1.38
CA ASP A 114 13.97 18.11 -0.91
C ASP A 114 14.34 17.81 0.55
N GLU A 115 13.35 17.55 1.39
CA GLU A 115 13.56 17.16 2.78
C GLU A 115 14.32 15.85 2.89
N THR A 116 13.93 14.88 2.07
CA THR A 116 14.56 13.56 2.01
C THR A 116 16.03 13.67 1.60
N GLY A 117 16.34 14.47 0.58
CA GLY A 117 17.72 14.70 0.13
C GLY A 117 18.57 15.44 1.18
N LYS A 118 18.02 16.47 1.81
CA LYS A 118 18.69 17.20 2.91
C LYS A 118 18.95 16.29 4.10
N LEU A 119 17.98 15.47 4.50
CA LEU A 119 18.13 14.56 5.63
C LEU A 119 19.18 13.48 5.36
N GLN A 120 19.26 12.95 4.12
CA GLN A 120 20.35 12.06 3.72
C GLN A 120 21.71 12.73 3.86
N GLY A 121 21.82 14.00 3.44
CA GLY A 121 23.03 14.80 3.62
C GLY A 121 23.40 14.99 5.09
N ILE A 122 22.45 15.36 5.94
CA ILE A 122 22.64 15.52 7.38
C ILE A 122 23.16 14.21 7.99
N VAL A 123 22.49 13.07 7.74
CA VAL A 123 22.89 11.76 8.28
C VAL A 123 24.29 11.38 7.79
N ARG A 124 24.59 11.59 6.50
CA ARG A 124 25.91 11.32 5.93
C ARG A 124 26.99 12.13 6.65
N ASP A 125 26.83 13.45 6.72
CA ASP A 125 27.83 14.34 7.31
C ASP A 125 27.97 14.11 8.82
N MET A 126 26.88 13.77 9.51
CA MET A 126 26.90 13.30 10.90
C MET A 126 27.75 12.03 11.07
N ARG A 127 27.67 11.06 10.15
CA ARG A 127 28.47 9.83 10.21
C ARG A 127 29.91 9.99 9.74
N THR A 128 30.24 11.00 8.95
CA THR A 128 31.61 11.25 8.46
C THR A 128 32.37 12.24 9.33
N GLU A 129 31.81 13.42 9.57
CA GLU A 129 32.43 14.52 10.31
C GLU A 129 32.08 14.47 11.79
N GLY A 130 30.84 14.10 12.12
CA GLY A 130 30.27 14.13 13.47
C GLY A 130 30.36 12.82 14.26
N LYS A 131 31.05 11.79 13.76
CA LYS A 131 30.96 10.43 14.32
C LYS A 131 31.33 10.36 15.80
N GLU A 132 32.47 10.95 16.17
CA GLU A 132 32.89 10.99 17.57
C GLU A 132 31.92 11.75 18.47
N ALA A 133 31.29 12.81 17.94
CA ALA A 133 30.32 13.60 18.67
C ALA A 133 29.01 12.82 18.92
N ILE A 134 28.58 12.02 17.94
CA ILE A 134 27.41 11.13 18.07
C ILE A 134 27.64 10.08 19.16
N GLU A 135 28.83 9.46 19.17
CA GLU A 135 29.19 8.46 20.18
C GLU A 135 29.26 9.08 21.58
N LYS A 136 29.89 10.26 21.72
CA LYS A 136 29.98 11.01 22.99
C LYS A 136 28.63 11.44 23.55
N LEU A 137 27.67 11.73 22.67
CA LEU A 137 26.32 12.15 23.03
C LEU A 137 25.31 11.00 23.08
N HIS A 138 25.74 9.77 22.79
CA HIS A 138 24.92 8.57 22.73
C HIS A 138 23.71 8.70 21.78
N LEU A 139 23.89 9.40 20.66
CA LEU A 139 22.85 9.64 19.65
C LEU A 139 22.80 8.57 18.55
N THR A 140 23.66 7.56 18.58
CA THR A 140 23.82 6.56 17.52
C THR A 140 22.49 5.89 17.15
N MET A 141 21.76 5.38 18.14
CA MET A 141 20.46 4.73 17.92
C MET A 141 19.44 5.66 17.25
N LEU A 142 19.45 6.95 17.61
CA LEU A 142 18.54 7.94 17.05
C LEU A 142 18.87 8.23 15.57
N VAL A 143 20.15 8.34 15.25
CA VAL A 143 20.62 8.56 13.86
C VAL A 143 20.38 7.33 12.99
N ASP A 144 20.59 6.12 13.53
CA ASP A 144 20.31 4.86 12.84
C ASP A 144 18.81 4.71 12.51
N GLU A 145 17.93 5.00 13.48
CA GLU A 145 16.48 4.94 13.27
C GLU A 145 16.02 6.01 12.26
N LEU A 146 16.56 7.22 12.35
CA LEU A 146 16.26 8.30 11.40
C LEU A 146 16.66 7.92 9.96
N GLU A 147 17.78 7.24 9.78
CA GLU A 147 18.22 6.72 8.49
C GLU A 147 17.27 5.64 7.97
N SER A 148 16.92 4.68 8.82
CA SER A 148 16.00 3.58 8.51
C SER A 148 14.63 4.10 8.04
N VAL A 149 14.02 5.03 8.78
CA VAL A 149 12.73 5.61 8.44
C VAL A 149 12.82 6.38 7.11
N ASN A 150 13.90 7.11 6.88
CA ASN A 150 14.10 7.84 5.63
C ASN A 150 14.28 6.92 4.41
N GLN A 151 14.95 5.77 4.58
CA GLN A 151 15.04 4.74 3.54
C GLN A 151 13.66 4.10 3.27
N LEU A 152 12.88 3.82 4.32
CA LEU A 152 11.54 3.27 4.19
C LEU A 152 10.60 4.23 3.45
N LEU A 153 10.67 5.53 3.74
CA LEU A 153 9.91 6.57 3.04
C LEU A 153 10.22 6.55 1.53
N ASN A 154 11.50 6.58 1.16
CA ASN A 154 11.96 6.50 -0.23
C ASN A 154 11.43 5.24 -0.95
N GLN A 155 11.52 4.09 -0.30
CA GLN A 155 11.01 2.84 -0.84
C GLN A 155 9.49 2.87 -1.05
N CYS A 156 8.74 3.46 -0.12
CA CYS A 156 7.29 3.59 -0.25
C CYS A 156 6.89 4.56 -1.36
N ILE A 157 7.63 5.66 -1.55
CA ILE A 157 7.44 6.60 -2.67
C ILE A 157 7.72 5.89 -4.00
N ALA A 158 8.84 5.17 -4.11
CA ALA A 158 9.20 4.40 -5.30
C ALA A 158 8.14 3.35 -5.66
N LYS A 159 7.72 2.52 -4.69
CA LYS A 159 6.64 1.53 -4.89
C LYS A 159 5.32 2.17 -5.31
N ARG A 160 4.96 3.30 -4.71
CA ARG A 160 3.76 4.05 -5.11
C ARG A 160 3.86 4.60 -6.53
N ALA A 161 5.06 5.00 -6.96
CA ALA A 161 5.31 5.44 -8.34
C ALA A 161 5.23 4.26 -9.32
N GLU A 162 5.77 3.10 -8.97
CA GLU A 162 5.64 1.84 -9.73
C GLU A 162 4.17 1.42 -9.86
N GLU A 163 3.40 1.41 -8.77
CA GLU A 163 1.96 1.12 -8.78
C GLU A 163 1.15 2.12 -9.62
N ARG A 164 1.65 3.34 -9.78
CA ARG A 164 1.03 4.42 -10.57
C ARG A 164 1.66 4.60 -11.95
N GLY A 165 2.59 3.72 -12.34
CA GLY A 165 3.18 3.68 -13.67
C GLY A 165 2.11 3.66 -14.77
N PRO A 166 2.49 3.87 -16.05
CA PRO A 166 1.56 4.26 -17.12
C PRO A 166 0.34 3.34 -17.17
N ARG A 167 -0.74 3.81 -16.54
CA ARG A 167 -2.01 3.11 -16.46
C ARG A 167 -2.59 3.12 -17.85
N LYS A 168 -2.54 1.98 -18.56
CA LYS A 168 -3.26 1.85 -19.81
C LYS A 168 -4.76 1.96 -19.49
N GLN A 169 -5.37 3.04 -19.95
CA GLN A 169 -6.82 3.21 -19.84
C GLN A 169 -7.49 1.99 -20.51
N GLY A 170 -8.34 1.28 -19.77
CA GLY A 170 -8.95 0.04 -20.26
C GLY A 170 -8.23 -1.27 -19.90
N ALA A 171 -7.06 -1.23 -19.24
CA ALA A 171 -6.31 -2.44 -18.87
C ALA A 171 -7.14 -3.44 -18.05
N LEU A 172 -7.93 -2.97 -17.08
CA LEU A 172 -8.82 -3.87 -16.32
C LEU A 172 -9.90 -4.51 -17.21
N LYS A 173 -10.43 -3.76 -18.18
CA LYS A 173 -11.44 -4.30 -19.11
C LYS A 173 -10.80 -5.36 -20.00
N GLU A 174 -9.62 -5.11 -20.52
CA GLU A 174 -8.85 -6.07 -21.31
C GLU A 174 -8.51 -7.33 -20.50
N ALA A 175 -8.05 -7.17 -19.26
CA ALA A 175 -7.74 -8.29 -18.36
C ALA A 175 -8.99 -9.13 -18.04
N ARG A 176 -10.15 -8.50 -17.83
CA ARG A 176 -11.43 -9.21 -17.64
C ARG A 176 -11.83 -10.00 -18.88
N VAL A 177 -11.76 -9.39 -20.05
CA VAL A 177 -12.06 -10.07 -21.33
C VAL A 177 -11.10 -11.25 -21.56
N ALA A 178 -9.81 -11.08 -21.26
CA ALA A 178 -8.83 -12.16 -21.36
C ALA A 178 -9.11 -13.30 -20.37
N CYS A 179 -9.53 -12.97 -19.14
CA CYS A 179 -9.94 -13.96 -18.14
C CYS A 179 -11.20 -14.73 -18.58
N ASP A 180 -12.21 -14.05 -19.12
CA ASP A 180 -13.43 -14.69 -19.63
C ASP A 180 -13.10 -15.63 -20.81
N LYS A 181 -12.21 -15.19 -21.71
CA LYS A 181 -11.72 -16.04 -22.81
C LYS A 181 -10.98 -17.27 -22.29
N ALA A 182 -10.05 -17.12 -21.35
CA ALA A 182 -9.33 -18.25 -20.76
C ALA A 182 -10.29 -19.23 -20.03
N TYR A 183 -11.34 -18.71 -19.40
CA TYR A 183 -12.35 -19.56 -18.75
C TYR A 183 -13.16 -20.37 -19.76
N THR A 184 -13.65 -19.73 -20.84
CA THR A 184 -14.41 -20.43 -21.89
C THR A 184 -13.58 -21.49 -22.63
N GLU A 185 -12.28 -21.23 -22.86
CA GLU A 185 -11.37 -22.22 -23.42
C GLU A 185 -11.15 -23.41 -22.46
N LEU A 186 -11.01 -23.16 -21.16
CA LEU A 186 -10.88 -24.22 -20.15
C LEU A 186 -12.17 -25.04 -20.04
N GLU A 187 -13.33 -24.39 -20.06
CA GLU A 187 -14.64 -25.04 -20.05
C GLU A 187 -14.80 -25.99 -21.23
N ALA A 188 -14.40 -25.58 -22.43
CA ALA A 188 -14.45 -26.44 -23.61
C ALA A 188 -13.60 -27.72 -23.44
N VAL A 189 -12.41 -27.61 -22.84
CA VAL A 189 -11.56 -28.77 -22.52
C VAL A 189 -12.20 -29.66 -21.47
N ILE A 190 -12.76 -29.09 -20.40
CA ILE A 190 -13.45 -29.84 -19.34
C ILE A 190 -14.63 -30.63 -19.91
N ASN A 191 -15.47 -29.98 -20.70
CA ASN A 191 -16.63 -30.62 -21.33
C ASN A 191 -16.19 -31.73 -22.30
N SER A 192 -15.11 -31.51 -23.05
CA SER A 192 -14.54 -32.53 -23.94
C SER A 192 -14.00 -33.74 -23.16
N LEU A 193 -13.29 -33.51 -22.05
CA LEU A 193 -12.75 -34.57 -21.20
C LEU A 193 -13.84 -35.39 -20.51
N LEU A 194 -14.95 -34.76 -20.15
CA LEU A 194 -16.09 -35.45 -19.56
C LEU A 194 -16.69 -36.50 -20.50
N VAL A 195 -16.65 -36.24 -21.82
CA VAL A 195 -17.11 -37.18 -22.85
C VAL A 195 -16.06 -38.24 -23.18
N LEU A 196 -14.80 -37.83 -23.31
CA LEU A 196 -13.72 -38.70 -23.81
C LEU A 196 -13.14 -39.65 -22.74
N ALA A 197 -13.05 -39.20 -21.49
CA ALA A 197 -12.42 -39.95 -20.41
C ALA A 197 -13.13 -39.69 -19.07
N PRO A 198 -14.41 -40.10 -18.93
CA PRO A 198 -15.14 -39.90 -17.69
C PRO A 198 -14.51 -40.71 -16.55
N SER A 199 -14.21 -40.04 -15.43
CA SER A 199 -13.85 -40.70 -14.17
C SER A 199 -14.86 -40.31 -13.09
N ALA A 200 -15.14 -41.21 -12.15
CA ALA A 200 -16.10 -40.94 -11.07
C ALA A 200 -15.72 -39.68 -10.27
N ALA A 201 -14.42 -39.48 -9.99
CA ALA A 201 -13.91 -38.30 -9.30
C ALA A 201 -14.12 -37.02 -10.12
N PHE A 202 -13.88 -37.05 -11.44
CA PHE A 202 -14.07 -35.89 -12.31
C PHE A 202 -15.55 -35.54 -12.48
N SER A 203 -16.41 -36.54 -12.68
CA SER A 203 -17.87 -36.33 -12.77
C SER A 203 -18.45 -35.77 -11.47
N GLN A 204 -18.01 -36.25 -10.30
CA GLN A 204 -18.41 -35.70 -9.01
C GLN A 204 -17.95 -34.25 -8.85
N TRP A 205 -16.73 -33.92 -9.28
CA TRP A 205 -16.25 -32.55 -9.25
C TRP A 205 -17.08 -31.62 -10.13
N VAL A 206 -17.45 -32.05 -11.35
CA VAL A 206 -18.32 -31.28 -12.26
C VAL A 206 -19.68 -31.02 -11.60
N ALA A 207 -20.27 -32.03 -10.94
CA ALA A 207 -21.54 -31.88 -10.22
C ALA A 207 -21.46 -30.80 -9.13
N VAL A 208 -20.37 -30.79 -8.35
CA VAL A 208 -20.12 -29.76 -7.33
C VAL A 208 -19.97 -28.36 -7.96
N GLN A 209 -19.29 -28.24 -9.11
CA GLN A 209 -19.17 -26.94 -9.78
C GLN A 209 -20.52 -26.45 -10.31
N ASN A 210 -21.36 -27.34 -10.86
CA ASN A 210 -22.68 -26.98 -11.35
C ASN A 210 -23.59 -26.48 -10.23
N GLU A 211 -23.54 -27.11 -9.05
CA GLU A 211 -24.28 -26.63 -7.87
C GLU A 211 -23.85 -25.22 -7.47
N ASP A 212 -22.54 -24.92 -7.47
CA ASP A 212 -22.03 -23.59 -7.18
C ASP A 212 -22.46 -22.55 -8.22
N ILE A 213 -22.46 -22.93 -9.49
CA ILE A 213 -22.95 -22.08 -10.58
C ILE A 213 -24.44 -21.75 -10.35
N ASP A 214 -25.26 -22.74 -10.03
CA ASP A 214 -26.69 -22.54 -9.79
C ASP A 214 -26.95 -21.70 -8.54
N ARG A 215 -26.18 -21.92 -7.47
CA ARG A 215 -26.17 -21.07 -6.27
C ARG A 215 -25.88 -19.62 -6.64
N MET A 216 -24.84 -19.36 -7.45
CA MET A 216 -24.50 -18.01 -7.90
C MET A 216 -25.60 -17.40 -8.78
N LYS A 217 -26.17 -18.15 -9.73
CA LYS A 217 -27.31 -17.68 -10.56
C LYS A 217 -28.49 -17.23 -9.69
N LEU A 218 -28.81 -17.97 -8.63
CA LEU A 218 -29.88 -17.60 -7.69
C LEU A 218 -29.57 -16.29 -6.97
N VAL A 219 -28.33 -16.12 -6.49
CA VAL A 219 -27.88 -14.86 -5.85
C VAL A 219 -27.98 -13.69 -6.82
N PHE A 220 -27.52 -13.84 -8.07
CA PHE A 220 -27.64 -12.79 -9.09
C PHE A 220 -29.09 -12.44 -9.41
N LYS A 221 -29.98 -13.44 -9.54
CA LYS A 221 -31.42 -13.18 -9.73
C LYS A 221 -32.03 -12.41 -8.56
N LYS A 222 -31.66 -12.74 -7.32
CA LYS A 222 -32.10 -12.01 -6.12
C LYS A 222 -31.62 -10.57 -6.12
N HIS A 223 -30.35 -10.32 -6.45
CA HIS A 223 -29.83 -8.95 -6.56
C HIS A 223 -30.51 -8.16 -7.68
N LYS A 224 -30.78 -8.78 -8.83
CA LYS A 224 -31.51 -8.13 -9.93
C LYS A 224 -32.94 -7.76 -9.52
N LYS A 225 -33.64 -8.65 -8.82
CA LYS A 225 -34.98 -8.38 -8.32
C LYS A 225 -34.96 -7.23 -7.30
N ARG A 226 -34.04 -7.28 -6.33
CA ARG A 226 -33.89 -6.23 -5.33
C ARG A 226 -33.59 -4.86 -5.94
N ALA A 227 -32.72 -4.81 -6.94
CA ALA A 227 -32.43 -3.56 -7.66
C ALA A 227 -33.65 -3.03 -8.45
N ALA A 228 -34.49 -3.93 -8.98
CA ALA A 228 -35.74 -3.55 -9.63
C ALA A 228 -36.75 -3.01 -8.60
N ASP A 229 -36.91 -3.70 -7.47
CA ASP A 229 -37.79 -3.30 -6.38
C ASP A 229 -37.34 -1.94 -5.77
N GLU A 230 -36.04 -1.71 -5.61
CA GLU A 230 -35.46 -0.43 -5.16
C GLU A 230 -35.73 0.68 -6.20
N SER A 231 -35.55 0.42 -7.50
CA SER A 231 -35.85 1.41 -8.55
C SER A 231 -37.35 1.71 -8.71
N GLU A 232 -38.24 0.73 -8.52
CA GLU A 232 -39.69 0.95 -8.52
C GLU A 232 -40.12 1.74 -7.26
N SER A 233 -39.47 1.53 -6.11
CA SER A 233 -39.72 2.32 -4.92
C SER A 233 -39.27 3.78 -5.07
N GLU A 234 -38.09 4.02 -5.65
CA GLU A 234 -37.58 5.38 -5.91
C GLU A 234 -38.44 6.12 -6.96
N LEU A 235 -38.94 5.41 -7.98
CA LEU A 235 -39.87 5.98 -8.96
C LEU A 235 -41.24 6.31 -8.35
N ASN A 236 -41.78 5.44 -7.47
CA ASN A 236 -43.04 5.71 -6.78
C ASN A 236 -42.92 6.84 -5.76
N ASP A 237 -41.80 6.97 -5.05
CA ASP A 237 -41.55 8.08 -4.13
C ASP A 237 -41.47 9.42 -4.90
N CYS A 238 -40.85 9.41 -6.09
CA CYS A 238 -40.77 10.59 -6.96
C CYS A 238 -42.13 10.99 -7.55
N LEU A 239 -42.99 10.03 -7.90
CA LEU A 239 -44.35 10.28 -8.40
C LEU A 239 -45.29 10.80 -7.29
N LEU A 240 -45.14 10.32 -6.05
CA LEU A 240 -45.90 10.80 -4.91
C LEU A 240 -45.57 12.26 -4.56
N THR A 241 -44.30 12.67 -4.71
CA THR A 241 -43.92 14.08 -4.51
C THR A 241 -44.44 15.01 -5.60
N GLU A 242 -44.60 14.54 -6.84
CA GLU A 242 -45.16 15.35 -7.94
C GLU A 242 -46.69 15.48 -7.84
N GLU A 243 -47.40 14.44 -7.35
CA GLU A 243 -48.85 14.51 -7.13
C GLU A 243 -49.22 15.46 -5.96
N GLU A 244 -48.44 15.48 -4.86
CA GLU A 244 -48.64 16.42 -3.74
C GLU A 244 -48.37 17.89 -4.11
N GLU A 245 -47.44 18.16 -5.03
CA GLU A 245 -47.17 19.52 -5.53
C GLU A 245 -48.28 20.01 -6.49
N THR A 246 -48.94 19.12 -7.25
CA THR A 246 -50.03 19.52 -8.15
C THR A 246 -51.39 19.73 -7.48
N GLU A 247 -51.63 19.13 -6.31
CA GLU A 247 -52.85 19.35 -5.51
C GLU A 247 -52.80 20.66 -4.68
N THR A 248 -51.60 21.19 -4.40
CA THR A 248 -51.43 22.44 -3.64
C THR A 248 -51.52 23.71 -4.49
N GLU A 249 -51.44 23.63 -5.81
CA GLU A 249 -51.61 24.78 -6.73
C GLU A 249 -53.06 25.04 -7.20
N LYS A 250 -54.04 24.22 -6.79
CA LYS A 250 -55.46 24.38 -7.18
C LYS A 250 -56.42 24.80 -6.04
N GLY A 251 -55.89 25.19 -4.88
CA GLY A 251 -56.65 25.68 -3.72
C GLY A 251 -56.80 27.18 -3.66
#